data_AF-J3MKA0-F1
#
_entry.id   AF-J3MKA0-F1
#
_cell.length_a   1.000
_cell.length_b   1.000
_cell.length_c   1.000
_cell.angle_alpha   90.00
_cell.angle_beta   90.00
_cell.angle_gamma   90.00
#
_symmetry.space_group_name_H-M   'P 1'
#
loop_
_entity.id
_entity.type
_entity.pdbx_description
1 polymer ?
#
loop_
_entity_poly.entity_id
_entity_poly.type
_entity_poly.pdbx_seq_one_letter_code
_entity_poly.pdbx_strand_id
1 'polypeptide(L)'
;MVGGVPAAAAFFILFLGANGATQVKFTFHNNCPETVWPATLACLAFGTDEYCCRGRFASPAACGPSRYSKLFKAQCPQAYSYAFDDGSSTFTCGNATGYRLTFCPAAANN
;
A
#
# COMPACT_ATOMS: atom_id res chain seq x y z
N MET A 1 -22.02 41.23 41.91
CA MET A 1 -21.39 41.87 40.74
C MET A 1 -21.11 40.79 39.71
N VAL A 2 -22.09 40.50 38.85
CA VAL A 2 -21.89 39.61 37.68
C VAL A 2 -21.95 40.52 36.46
N GLY A 3 -20.79 40.84 35.91
CA GLY A 3 -20.67 41.69 34.71
C GLY A 3 -21.23 40.94 33.51
N GLY A 4 -22.28 41.48 32.90
CA GLY A 4 -22.90 40.94 31.70
C GLY A 4 -21.95 41.03 30.51
N VAL A 5 -21.63 39.89 29.92
CA VAL A 5 -20.90 39.81 28.64
C VAL A 5 -21.81 40.39 27.54
N PRO A 6 -21.32 41.31 26.69
CA PRO A 6 -22.14 41.94 25.67
C PRO A 6 -22.61 40.92 24.62
N ALA A 7 -23.91 40.94 24.31
CA ALA A 7 -24.60 39.99 23.43
C ALA A 7 -23.99 39.84 22.02
N ALA A 8 -23.18 40.82 21.57
CA ALA A 8 -22.47 40.77 20.29
C ALA A 8 -21.31 39.75 20.27
N ALA A 9 -20.68 39.46 21.41
CA ALA A 9 -19.58 38.49 21.50
C ALA A 9 -20.05 37.03 21.45
N ALA A 10 -21.32 36.77 21.78
CA ALA A 10 -21.91 35.44 21.74
C ALA A 10 -22.27 35.00 20.31
N PHE A 11 -22.51 35.94 19.38
CA PHE A 11 -22.93 35.63 18.01
C PHE A 11 -21.75 35.21 17.10
N PHE A 12 -20.53 35.65 17.39
CA PHE A 12 -19.33 35.28 16.62
C PHE A 12 -18.79 33.87 16.94
N ILE A 13 -19.29 33.25 18.02
CA ILE A 13 -18.90 31.90 18.45
C ILE A 13 -19.85 30.84 17.86
N LEU A 14 -20.87 31.23 17.08
CA LEU A 14 -21.84 30.30 16.50
C LEU A 14 -21.50 29.75 15.10
N PHE A 15 -20.38 30.14 14.46
CA PHE A 15 -20.05 29.70 13.09
C PHE A 15 -18.63 29.16 12.87
N LEU A 16 -17.81 29.03 13.92
CA LEU A 16 -16.65 28.13 13.86
C LEU A 16 -17.06 26.77 14.41
N GLY A 17 -18.07 26.18 13.77
CA GLY A 17 -18.30 24.75 13.87
C GLY A 17 -17.01 24.08 13.43
N ALA A 18 -16.27 23.54 14.39
CA ALA A 18 -15.11 22.71 14.12
C ALA A 18 -15.61 21.57 13.22
N ASN A 19 -15.31 21.65 11.93
CA ASN A 19 -15.36 20.49 11.06
C ASN A 19 -14.34 19.52 11.65
N GLY A 20 -14.80 18.64 12.56
CA GLY A 20 -13.98 17.58 13.11
C GLY A 20 -13.46 16.76 11.95
N ALA A 21 -12.14 16.69 11.79
CA ALA A 21 -11.56 15.81 10.80
C ALA A 21 -11.80 14.36 11.24
N THR A 22 -12.67 13.65 10.54
CA THR A 22 -12.91 12.22 10.78
C THR A 22 -11.76 11.42 10.19
N GLN A 23 -10.91 10.83 11.04
CA GLN A 23 -9.89 9.88 10.60
C GLN A 23 -10.44 8.46 10.63
N VAL A 24 -10.36 7.75 9.49
CA VAL A 24 -10.52 6.29 9.48
C VAL A 24 -9.13 5.68 9.63
N LYS A 25 -8.86 5.09 10.78
CA LYS A 25 -7.60 4.39 11.05
C LYS A 25 -7.64 3.00 10.41
N PHE A 26 -7.12 2.89 9.20
CA PHE A 26 -6.87 1.59 8.58
C PHE A 26 -5.64 0.96 9.24
N THR A 27 -5.85 -0.11 10.01
CA THR A 27 -4.76 -0.84 10.65
C THR A 27 -4.45 -2.06 9.79
N PHE A 28 -3.32 -2.02 9.07
CA PHE A 28 -2.82 -3.19 8.35
C PHE A 28 -2.22 -4.18 9.35
N HIS A 29 -2.95 -5.25 9.66
CA HIS A 29 -2.43 -6.36 10.46
C HIS A 29 -1.98 -7.47 9.53
N ASN A 30 -0.66 -7.62 9.38
CA ASN A 30 -0.07 -8.70 8.60
C ASN A 30 0.15 -9.90 9.51
N ASN A 31 -0.65 -10.95 9.34
CA ASN A 31 -0.60 -12.18 10.13
C ASN A 31 0.28 -13.27 9.49
N CYS A 32 1.12 -12.90 8.53
CA CYS A 32 2.15 -13.80 8.01
C CYS A 32 3.33 -13.88 9.00
N PRO A 33 3.99 -15.05 9.16
CA PRO A 33 5.20 -15.18 9.98
C PRO A 33 6.38 -14.39 9.40
N GLU A 34 6.33 -14.02 8.12
CA GLU A 34 7.29 -13.13 7.44
C GLU A 34 6.52 -11.95 6.82
N THR A 35 6.92 -10.72 7.17
CA THR A 35 6.22 -9.49 6.79
C THR A 35 6.25 -9.26 5.27
N VAL A 36 5.08 -9.32 4.63
CA VAL A 36 4.82 -8.93 3.23
C VAL A 36 5.08 -7.43 3.03
N TRP A 37 6.23 -7.06 2.44
CA TRP A 37 6.33 -5.89 1.55
C TRP A 37 7.50 -5.89 0.52
N PRO A 38 7.58 -6.83 -0.43
CA PRO A 38 8.86 -7.08 -1.11
C PRO A 38 8.74 -6.94 -2.62
N ALA A 39 8.87 -5.69 -3.01
CA ALA A 39 9.44 -5.19 -4.25
C ALA A 39 9.90 -3.77 -3.93
N THR A 40 9.03 -3.05 -3.21
CA THR A 40 9.31 -1.76 -2.60
C THR A 40 10.45 -1.86 -1.59
N LEU A 41 10.56 -2.88 -0.72
CA LEU A 41 11.61 -2.91 0.32
C LEU A 41 13.05 -2.86 -0.21
N ALA A 42 13.44 -3.61 -1.25
CA ALA A 42 14.83 -3.54 -1.73
C ALA A 42 15.12 -2.16 -2.37
N CYS A 43 14.20 -1.64 -3.17
CA CYS A 43 14.31 -0.30 -3.71
C CYS A 43 14.28 0.79 -2.63
N LEU A 44 13.41 0.68 -1.61
CA LEU A 44 13.30 1.63 -0.50
C LEU A 44 14.48 1.54 0.46
N ALA A 45 15.00 0.34 0.72
CA ALA A 45 16.10 0.11 1.64
C ALA A 45 17.43 0.55 1.04
N PHE A 46 17.66 0.26 -0.25
CA PHE A 46 18.95 0.48 -0.89
C PHE A 46 18.96 1.66 -1.86
N GLY A 47 17.82 2.04 -2.43
CA GLY A 47 17.69 3.19 -3.33
C GLY A 47 18.45 3.06 -4.66
N THR A 48 19.01 1.89 -4.97
CA THR A 48 19.84 1.71 -6.17
C THR A 48 19.00 1.49 -7.41
N ASP A 49 19.53 1.89 -8.56
CA ASP A 49 18.84 1.74 -9.85
C ASP A 49 18.57 0.29 -10.22
N GLU A 50 19.40 -0.65 -9.76
CA GLU A 50 19.19 -2.09 -9.96
C GLU A 50 17.97 -2.59 -9.19
N TYR A 51 17.82 -2.23 -7.91
CA TYR A 51 16.67 -2.67 -7.12
C TYR A 51 15.39 -1.91 -7.47
N CYS A 52 15.52 -0.67 -7.95
CA CYS A 52 14.40 0.17 -8.36
C CYS A 52 14.05 0.05 -9.84
N CYS A 53 14.81 -0.73 -10.63
CA CYS A 53 14.69 -0.83 -12.07
C CYS A 53 14.63 0.54 -12.80
N ARG A 54 15.61 1.41 -12.52
CA ARG A 54 15.73 2.76 -13.11
C ARG A 54 16.95 2.88 -14.02
N GLY A 55 17.01 3.94 -14.81
CA GLY A 55 18.17 4.25 -15.65
C GLY A 55 18.50 3.08 -16.60
N ARG A 56 19.73 2.56 -16.51
CA ARG A 56 20.16 1.41 -17.33
C ARG A 56 19.38 0.12 -17.06
N PHE A 57 18.66 0.05 -15.93
CA PHE A 57 17.82 -1.07 -15.54
C PHE A 57 16.33 -0.82 -15.83
N ALA A 58 15.97 0.21 -16.61
CA ALA A 58 14.58 0.55 -16.90
C ALA A 58 13.90 -0.37 -17.94
N SER A 59 14.35 -1.63 -18.07
CA SER A 59 13.73 -2.61 -18.95
C SER A 59 13.76 -4.01 -18.34
N PRO A 60 12.82 -4.92 -18.71
CA PRO A 60 12.81 -6.30 -18.24
C PRO A 60 14.08 -7.08 -18.62
N ALA A 61 14.70 -6.73 -19.75
CA ALA A 61 15.96 -7.35 -20.18
C ALA A 61 17.16 -6.94 -19.31
N ALA A 62 17.10 -5.76 -18.70
CA ALA A 62 18.19 -5.21 -17.91
C ALA A 62 17.98 -5.39 -16.39
N CYS A 63 16.74 -5.36 -15.89
CA CYS A 63 16.43 -5.54 -14.47
C CYS A 63 15.90 -6.94 -14.20
N GLY A 64 16.75 -7.79 -13.62
CA GLY A 64 16.40 -9.15 -13.25
C GLY A 64 15.95 -9.29 -11.79
N PRO A 65 15.43 -10.47 -11.40
CA PRO A 65 15.06 -10.74 -10.03
C PRO A 65 16.29 -10.80 -9.11
N SER A 66 16.24 -10.04 -8.00
CA SER A 66 17.25 -10.03 -6.95
C SER A 66 17.06 -11.18 -5.95
N ARG A 67 18.03 -11.37 -5.03
CA ARG A 67 17.86 -12.30 -3.91
C ARG A 67 16.62 -11.97 -3.08
N TYR A 68 16.29 -10.69 -2.89
CA TYR A 68 15.14 -10.26 -2.11
C TYR A 68 13.81 -10.53 -2.82
N SER A 69 13.72 -10.26 -4.13
CA SER A 69 12.49 -10.53 -4.87
C SER A 69 12.21 -12.02 -4.98
N LYS A 70 13.25 -12.86 -5.17
CA LYS A 70 13.12 -14.32 -5.17
C LYS A 70 12.57 -14.88 -3.86
N LEU A 71 13.01 -14.34 -2.72
CA LEU A 71 12.52 -14.76 -1.40
C LEU A 71 11.01 -14.54 -1.28
N PHE A 72 10.52 -13.38 -1.75
CA PHE A 72 9.08 -13.15 -1.74
C PHE A 72 8.33 -14.03 -2.72
N LYS A 73 8.85 -14.16 -3.93
CA LYS A 73 8.18 -14.92 -4.97
C LYS A 73 7.94 -16.37 -4.53
N ALA A 74 8.85 -16.92 -3.74
CA ALA A 74 8.68 -18.25 -3.14
C ALA A 74 7.50 -18.32 -2.15
N GLN A 75 7.22 -17.24 -1.41
CA GLN A 75 6.11 -17.19 -0.43
C GLN A 75 4.77 -16.79 -1.08
N CYS A 76 4.81 -15.94 -2.10
CA CYS A 76 3.63 -15.45 -2.82
C CYS A 76 3.84 -15.58 -4.33
N PRO A 77 3.73 -16.79 -4.91
CA PRO A 77 4.04 -17.04 -6.33
C PRO A 77 3.21 -16.23 -7.31
N GLN A 78 2.00 -15.82 -6.91
CA GLN A 78 1.08 -15.03 -7.73
C GLN A 78 1.25 -13.52 -7.56
N ALA A 79 2.08 -13.05 -6.63
CA ALA A 79 2.27 -11.62 -6.41
C ALA A 79 3.50 -11.09 -7.16
N TYR A 80 3.47 -9.80 -7.52
CA TYR A 80 4.64 -9.11 -8.04
C TYR A 80 5.74 -9.03 -6.98
N SER A 81 6.95 -9.49 -7.33
CA SER A 81 8.12 -9.45 -6.46
C SER A 81 9.17 -8.40 -6.83
N TYR A 82 9.11 -7.87 -8.05
CA TYR A 82 9.92 -6.75 -8.54
C TYR A 82 9.20 -6.08 -9.73
N ALA A 83 9.76 -4.99 -10.26
CA ALA A 83 9.06 -4.12 -11.21
C ALA A 83 8.62 -4.80 -12.53
N PHE A 84 9.30 -5.86 -12.97
CA PHE A 84 9.01 -6.54 -14.23
C PHE A 84 8.61 -8.02 -14.04
N ASP A 85 8.02 -8.38 -12.90
CA ASP A 85 7.55 -9.73 -12.59
C ASP A 85 6.20 -10.09 -13.24
N ASP A 86 6.02 -9.79 -14.52
CA ASP A 86 4.70 -9.88 -15.17
C ASP A 86 4.25 -11.34 -15.39
N GLY A 87 5.16 -12.23 -15.78
CA GLY A 87 4.81 -13.57 -16.31
C GLY A 87 3.99 -14.48 -15.37
N SER A 88 4.07 -14.27 -14.05
CA SER A 88 3.30 -15.05 -13.05
C SER A 88 2.47 -14.17 -12.11
N SER A 89 2.44 -12.85 -12.35
CA SER A 89 1.81 -11.88 -11.46
C SER A 89 0.82 -10.96 -12.17
N THR A 90 0.86 -10.90 -13.50
CA THR A 90 -0.17 -10.24 -14.30
C THR A 90 -1.32 -11.20 -14.54
N PHE A 91 -2.51 -10.84 -14.07
CA PHE A 91 -3.73 -11.58 -14.35
C PHE A 91 -4.68 -10.70 -15.13
N THR A 92 -5.25 -11.24 -16.20
CA THR A 92 -6.27 -10.59 -17.01
C THR A 92 -7.54 -11.42 -16.98
N CYS A 93 -8.69 -10.78 -16.75
CA CYS A 93 -9.98 -11.45 -16.71
C CYS A 93 -10.93 -10.75 -17.69
N GLY A 94 -11.00 -11.25 -18.93
CA GLY A 94 -11.75 -10.59 -20.02
C GLY A 94 -13.27 -10.49 -19.80
N ASN A 95 -13.85 -11.44 -19.06
CA ASN A 95 -15.31 -11.54 -18.85
C ASN A 95 -15.69 -11.49 -17.36
N ALA A 96 -14.86 -10.87 -16.51
CA ALA A 96 -15.17 -10.77 -15.09
C ALA A 96 -16.39 -9.87 -14.87
N THR A 97 -17.43 -10.38 -14.21
CA THR A 97 -18.60 -9.61 -13.79
C THR A 97 -18.40 -8.89 -12.46
N GLY A 98 -17.28 -9.18 -11.78
CA GLY A 98 -16.87 -8.53 -10.53
C GLY A 98 -15.57 -9.13 -9.97
N TYR A 99 -14.97 -8.43 -9.01
CA TYR A 99 -13.76 -8.87 -8.31
C TYR A 99 -14.06 -8.93 -6.80
N ARG A 100 -13.47 -9.91 -6.11
CA ARG A 100 -13.54 -10.03 -4.65
C ARG A 100 -12.15 -9.91 -4.05
N LEU A 101 -11.96 -8.89 -3.22
CA LEU A 101 -10.75 -8.73 -2.43
C LEU A 101 -10.97 -9.36 -1.06
N THR A 102 -10.09 -10.27 -0.67
CA THR A 102 -10.16 -10.98 0.62
C THR A 102 -8.90 -10.68 1.41
N PHE A 103 -9.05 -10.16 2.62
CA PHE A 103 -7.93 -9.92 3.54
C PHE A 103 -7.72 -11.15 4.42
N CYS A 104 -6.47 -11.55 4.60
CA CYS A 104 -6.11 -12.81 5.26
C CYS A 104 -6.88 -14.01 4.68
N PRO A 105 -6.76 -14.28 3.36
CA PRO A 105 -7.37 -15.47 2.79
C PRO A 105 -6.78 -16.70 3.49
N ALA A 106 -7.58 -17.75 3.64
CA ALA A 106 -7.02 -19.07 3.97
C ALA A 106 -5.94 -19.40 2.93
N ALA A 107 -4.85 -20.05 3.37
CA ALA A 107 -3.75 -20.41 2.48
C ALA A 107 -4.32 -21.07 1.21
N ALA A 108 -3.95 -20.53 0.05
CA ALA A 108 -4.34 -21.14 -1.21
C ALA A 108 -3.59 -22.46 -1.33
N ASN A 109 -4.31 -23.57 -1.15
CA ASN A 109 -3.78 -24.90 -1.46
C ASN A 109 -3.66 -24.94 -2.99
N ASN A 110 -2.44 -24.80 -3.52
CA ASN A 110 -2.16 -25.05 -4.94
C ASN A 110 -2.22 -26.55 -5.23
#